data_AF-A0A6C0BVF1-F1
#
_entry.id   AF-A0A6C0BVF1-F1
#
_cell.length_a   1.000
_cell.length_b   1.000
_cell.length_c   1.000
_cell.angle_alpha   90.00
_cell.angle_beta   90.00
_cell.angle_gamma   90.00
#
_symmetry.space_group_name_H-M   'P 1'
#
loop_
_entity.id
_entity.type
_entity.pdbx_description
1 polymer ?
#
loop_
_entity_poly.entity_id
_entity_poly.type
_entity_poly.pdbx_seq_one_letter_code
_entity_poly.pdbx_strand_id
1 'polypeptide(L)'
;MRFIDVPTFIVAFAIGLFFVYVSAPKKQTIFVYPTPDNHKDIIYKDRAGMCFSFKPVETEEPADKGLLGIFPVQSINKGLVDQQ
;
A
#
# COMPACT_ATOMS: atom_id res chain seq x y z
N MET A 1 40.95 -15.02 -27.67
CA MET A 1 39.80 -15.17 -26.76
C MET A 1 38.67 -14.29 -27.28
N ARG A 2 37.59 -14.85 -27.83
CA ARG A 2 36.39 -14.12 -28.26
C ARG A 2 35.19 -14.96 -27.83
N PHE A 3 34.53 -14.60 -26.74
CA PHE A 3 33.56 -15.49 -26.06
C PHE A 3 32.23 -14.81 -25.72
N ILE A 4 31.90 -13.69 -26.37
CA ILE A 4 30.56 -13.11 -26.26
C ILE A 4 30.00 -12.92 -27.67
N ASP A 5 29.09 -13.82 -28.03
CA ASP A 5 28.16 -13.61 -29.12
C ASP A 5 27.06 -12.67 -28.62
N VAL A 6 27.19 -11.39 -28.97
CA VAL A 6 26.23 -10.32 -28.68
C VAL A 6 24.76 -10.73 -28.94
N PRO A 7 24.39 -11.39 -30.05
CA PRO A 7 23.00 -11.80 -30.26
C PRO A 7 22.51 -12.80 -29.21
N THR A 8 23.34 -13.78 -28.83
CA THR A 8 23.01 -14.78 -27.80
C THR A 8 22.82 -14.11 -26.43
N PHE A 9 23.64 -13.11 -26.12
CA PHE A 9 23.51 -12.31 -24.90
C PHE A 9 22.18 -11.56 -24.85
N ILE A 10 21.76 -10.92 -25.95
CA ILE A 10 20.50 -10.16 -26.01
C ILE A 10 19.30 -11.11 -25.81
N VAL A 11 19.32 -12.28 -26.44
CA VAL A 11 18.25 -13.28 -26.30
C VAL A 11 18.14 -13.77 -24.86
N ALA A 12 19.26 -14.13 -24.23
CA ALA A 12 19.29 -14.55 -22.83
C ALA A 12 18.81 -13.43 -21.88
N PHE A 13 19.21 -12.18 -22.13
CA PHE A 13 18.80 -11.04 -21.34
C PHE A 13 17.30 -10.76 -21.46
N ALA A 14 16.73 -10.86 -22.67
CA ALA A 14 15.30 -10.68 -22.90
C ALA A 14 14.45 -11.74 -22.17
N ILE A 15 14.90 -13.00 -22.17
CA ILE A 15 14.23 -14.09 -21.43
C ILE A 15 14.29 -13.82 -19.92
N GLY A 16 15.42 -13.35 -19.40
CA GLY A 16 15.57 -12.99 -17.98
C GLY A 16 14.63 -11.84 -17.57
N LEU A 17 14.56 -10.78 -18.38
CA LEU A 17 13.63 -9.66 -18.17
C LEU A 17 12.17 -10.12 -18.17
N PHE A 18 11.81 -11.00 -19.11
CA PHE A 18 10.47 -11.56 -19.19
C PHE A 18 10.12 -12.38 -17.95
N PHE A 19 11.05 -13.20 -17.45
CA PHE A 19 10.83 -14.01 -16.26
C PHE A 19 10.57 -13.15 -15.02
N VAL A 20 11.33 -12.07 -14.83
CA VAL A 20 11.12 -11.12 -13.73
C VAL A 20 9.76 -10.43 -13.86
N TYR A 21 9.37 -10.06 -15.08
CA TYR A 21 8.09 -9.40 -15.33
C TYR A 21 6.89 -10.29 -14.96
N VAL A 22 6.93 -11.57 -15.34
CA VAL A 22 5.85 -12.52 -15.03
C VAL A 22 5.85 -12.94 -13.56
N SER A 23 7.03 -13.04 -12.94
CA SER A 23 7.17 -13.39 -11.52
C SER A 23 6.86 -12.24 -10.58
N ALA A 24 6.67 -11.02 -11.09
CA ALA A 24 6.36 -9.87 -10.27
C ALA A 24 5.00 -10.06 -9.56
N PRO A 25 4.94 -9.85 -8.23
CA PRO A 25 3.68 -9.96 -7.51
C PRO A 25 2.68 -8.91 -8.01
N LYS A 26 1.39 -9.27 -8.04
CA LYS A 26 0.32 -8.33 -8.38
C LYS A 26 0.30 -7.18 -7.36
N LYS A 27 0.27 -5.94 -7.83
CA LYS A 27 0.08 -4.75 -6.98
C LYS A 27 -1.29 -4.87 -6.29
N GLN A 28 -1.28 -5.05 -4.97
CA GLN A 28 -2.51 -5.09 -4.18
C GLN A 28 -2.84 -3.67 -3.71
N THR A 29 -4.02 -3.17 -4.05
CA THR A 29 -4.52 -1.90 -3.51
C THR A 29 -5.14 -2.18 -2.15
N ILE A 30 -4.44 -1.78 -1.08
CA ILE A 30 -4.93 -1.91 0.29
C ILE A 30 -5.74 -0.66 0.63
N PHE A 31 -7.01 -0.85 1.02
CA PHE A 31 -7.85 0.22 1.53
C PHE A 31 -7.64 0.35 3.04
N VAL A 32 -6.83 1.33 3.44
CA VAL A 32 -6.63 1.68 4.85
C VAL A 32 -7.61 2.78 5.24
N TYR A 33 -8.23 2.66 6.41
CA TYR A 33 -9.14 3.67 6.96
C TYR A 33 -8.41 4.61 7.93
N PRO A 34 -8.83 5.88 8.01
CA PRO A 34 -8.30 6.83 8.98
C PRO A 34 -8.61 6.42 10.41
N THR A 35 -7.54 6.13 11.14
CA THR A 35 -7.54 6.04 12.61
C THR A 35 -6.88 7.28 13.20
N PRO A 36 -7.27 7.66 14.44
CA PRO A 36 -6.66 8.77 15.15
C PRO A 36 -5.16 8.55 15.42
N ASP A 37 -4.63 7.32 15.33
CA ASP A 37 -3.19 7.08 15.46
C ASP A 37 -2.43 7.27 14.14
N ASN A 38 -3.06 6.96 12.99
CA ASN A 38 -2.42 6.94 11.67
C ASN A 38 -2.67 8.21 10.83
N HIS A 39 -3.46 9.16 11.36
CA HIS A 39 -3.86 10.37 10.62
C HIS A 39 -2.71 11.26 10.12
N LYS A 40 -1.51 11.12 10.71
CA LYS A 40 -0.30 11.89 10.36
C LYS A 40 0.56 11.21 9.29
N ASP A 41 0.51 9.88 9.20
CA ASP A 41 1.46 9.10 8.42
C ASP A 41 0.92 8.71 7.04
N ILE A 42 -0.41 8.79 6.83
CA ILE A 42 -1.04 8.43 5.55
C ILE A 42 -1.93 9.52 4.95
N ILE A 43 -1.82 9.67 3.62
CA ILE A 43 -2.61 10.57 2.79
C ILE A 43 -3.57 9.73 1.95
N TYR A 44 -4.84 10.10 1.95
CA TYR A 44 -5.91 9.35 1.29
C TYR A 44 -6.14 9.92 -0.10
N LYS A 45 -6.28 9.03 -1.08
CA LYS A 45 -6.61 9.42 -2.46
C LYS A 45 -8.05 9.04 -2.77
N ASP A 46 -8.84 10.02 -3.16
CA ASP A 46 -10.21 9.83 -3.67
C ASP A 46 -10.18 9.26 -5.10
N ARG A 47 -11.29 8.68 -5.55
CA ARG A 47 -11.57 8.29 -6.94
C ARG A 47 -11.40 9.44 -7.93
N ALA A 48 -11.62 10.69 -7.52
CA ALA A 48 -11.33 11.88 -8.34
C ALA A 48 -9.83 12.23 -8.41
N GLY A 49 -8.96 11.47 -7.73
CA GLY A 49 -7.51 11.67 -7.75
C GLY A 49 -7.00 12.76 -6.80
N MET A 50 -7.89 13.39 -6.04
CA MET A 50 -7.53 14.39 -5.03
C MET A 50 -6.99 13.72 -3.77
N CYS A 51 -5.98 14.33 -3.16
CA CYS A 51 -5.32 13.85 -1.94
C CYS A 51 -5.86 14.59 -0.71
N PHE A 52 -6.20 13.85 0.34
CA PHE A 52 -6.79 14.36 1.58
C PHE A 52 -6.01 13.89 2.80
N SER A 53 -5.94 14.74 3.82
CA SER A 53 -5.39 14.42 5.14
C SER A 53 -6.47 14.64 6.20
N PHE A 54 -6.60 13.69 7.12
CA PHE A 54 -7.56 13.78 8.22
C PHE A 54 -6.89 14.40 9.43
N LYS A 55 -7.58 15.33 10.10
CA LYS A 55 -7.18 15.87 11.40
C LYS A 55 -8.25 15.50 12.42
N PRO A 56 -7.95 14.62 13.39
CA PRO A 56 -8.88 14.37 14.48
C PRO A 56 -9.04 15.64 15.31
N VAL A 57 -10.27 15.88 15.77
CA VAL A 57 -10.60 16.94 16.71
C VAL A 57 -10.88 16.26 18.03
N GLU A 58 -10.09 16.58 19.04
CA GLU A 58 -10.33 16.11 20.40
C GLU A 58 -11.60 16.78 20.94
N THR A 59 -12.55 15.97 21.40
CA THR A 59 -13.79 16.42 22.03
C THR A 59 -14.00 15.67 23.34
N GLU A 60 -14.78 16.26 24.24
CA GLU A 60 -15.12 15.59 25.49
C GLU A 60 -15.94 14.33 25.21
N GLU A 61 -15.63 13.25 25.91
CA GLU A 61 -16.31 11.96 25.75
C GLU A 61 -17.81 12.16 26.01
N PRO A 62 -18.70 11.75 25.09
CA PRO A 62 -20.13 11.90 25.30
C PRO A 62 -20.57 11.10 26.54
N ALA A 63 -21.41 11.70 27.38
CA ALA A 63 -21.89 11.08 28.63
C ALA A 63 -22.71 9.79 28.38
N ASP A 64 -23.28 9.65 27.19
CA ASP A 64 -23.98 8.45 26.75
C ASP A 64 -23.12 7.66 25.76
N LYS A 65 -22.61 6.50 26.22
CA LYS A 65 -21.76 5.59 25.44
C LYS A 65 -22.52 4.88 24.32
N GLY A 66 -23.85 4.92 24.32
CA GLY A 66 -24.69 4.36 23.26
C GLY A 66 -24.61 5.11 21.93
N LEU A 67 -24.07 6.34 21.94
CA LEU A 67 -23.88 7.17 20.75
C LEU A 67 -22.59 6.83 19.98
N LEU A 68 -21.70 6.02 20.58
CA LEU A 68 -20.44 5.62 19.97
C LEU A 68 -20.64 4.36 19.11
N GLY A 69 -20.31 4.46 17.83
CA GLY A 69 -20.23 3.30 16.94
C GLY A 69 -19.03 2.43 17.31
N ILE A 70 -19.26 1.19 17.71
CA ILE A 70 -18.18 0.23 17.98
C ILE A 70 -17.71 -0.34 16.63
N PHE A 71 -16.46 -0.06 16.27
CA PHE A 71 -15.82 -0.65 15.11
C PHE A 71 -14.86 -1.77 15.54
N PRO A 72 -14.87 -2.93 14.86
CA PRO A 72 -13.91 -3.99 15.17
C PRO A 72 -12.48 -3.51 14.82
N VAL A 73 -11.54 -3.76 15.73
CA VAL A 73 -10.12 -3.47 15.51
C VAL A 73 -9.64 -4.30 14.31
N GLN A 74 -9.16 -3.62 13.27
CA GLN A 74 -8.65 -4.31 12.09
C GLN A 74 -7.22 -4.80 12.35
N SER A 75 -7.04 -6.12 12.42
CA SER A 75 -5.71 -6.74 12.41
C SER A 75 -5.14 -6.70 10.99
N ILE A 76 -4.57 -5.56 10.57
CA ILE A 76 -3.79 -5.49 9.33
C ILE A 76 -2.49 -6.28 9.55
N ASN A 77 -2.20 -7.23 8.66
CA ASN A 77 -0.96 -7.99 8.67
C ASN A 77 0.20 -7.01 8.42
N LYS A 78 0.97 -6.69 9.46
CA LYS A 78 1.93 -5.56 9.47
C LYS A 78 2.99 -5.65 8.36
N GLY A 79 3.31 -6.86 7.88
CA GLY A 79 4.22 -7.08 6.75
C GLY A 79 3.74 -6.60 5.37
N LEU A 80 2.49 -6.14 5.23
CA LEU A 80 1.96 -5.53 4.00
C LEU A 80 1.96 -3.98 4.01
N VAL A 81 2.22 -3.36 5.17
CA VAL A 81 2.31 -1.89 5.29
C VAL A 81 3.74 -1.42 5.01
N ASP A 82 4.75 -2.24 5.29
CA ASP A 82 6.17 -1.93 5.08
C ASP A 82 6.68 -2.24 3.65
N GLN A 83 5.79 -2.62 2.72
CA GLN A 83 6.12 -2.90 1.31
C GLN A 83 5.81 -1.71 0.39
N GLN A 84 5.65 -0.50 0.93
CA GLN A 84 5.66 0.74 0.16
C GLN A 84 6.80 1.66 0.59
#